data_AF-A0A376EW72-F1
#
_entry.id   AF-A0A376EW72-F1
#
_cell.length_a   1.000
_cell.length_b   1.000
_cell.length_c   1.000
_cell.angle_alpha   90.00
_cell.angle_beta   90.00
_cell.angle_gamma   90.00
#
_symmetry.space_group_name_H-M   'P 1'
#
loop_
_entity.id
_entity.type
_entity.pdbx_description
1 polymer ?
#
loop_
_entity_poly.entity_id
_entity_poly.type
_entity_poly.pdbx_seq_one_letter_code
_entity_poly.pdbx_strand_id
1 'polypeptide(L)'
;MKMTQAKCDQVNAIERNKGSGMGRPHIKVPLTEPQKAGIASFCPYNIGPGKCFPSTFYKRMNAGDRKGACEAIRWWIKRRGP
;
A
#
# COMPACT_ATOMS: atom_id res chain seq x y z
N MET A 1 -6.10 22.89 -15.16
CA MET A 1 -5.10 23.42 -14.20
C MET A 1 -3.85 22.55 -14.31
N LYS A 2 -2.66 23.15 -14.51
CA LYS A 2 -1.38 22.42 -14.69
C LYS A 2 -0.49 22.74 -13.49
N MET A 3 -0.06 21.72 -12.74
CA MET A 3 0.78 21.88 -11.56
C MET A 3 2.26 22.00 -11.97
N THR A 4 3.08 22.69 -11.17
CA THR A 4 4.54 22.67 -11.32
C THR A 4 5.11 21.35 -10.79
N GLN A 5 6.29 20.95 -11.27
CA GLN A 5 6.97 19.74 -10.77
C GLN A 5 7.17 19.80 -9.25
N ALA A 6 7.64 20.94 -8.74
CA ALA A 6 7.82 21.15 -7.30
C ALA A 6 6.52 20.95 -6.52
N LYS A 7 5.37 21.35 -7.08
CA LYS A 7 4.07 21.14 -6.43
C LYS A 7 3.66 19.67 -6.45
N CYS A 8 3.91 18.96 -7.55
CA CYS A 8 3.69 17.52 -7.64
C CYS A 8 4.55 16.76 -6.61
N ASP A 9 5.83 17.12 -6.50
CA ASP A 9 6.75 16.51 -5.55
C ASP A 9 6.34 16.77 -4.09
N GLN A 10 5.89 17.99 -3.80
CA GLN A 10 5.35 18.34 -2.49
C GLN A 10 4.15 17.46 -2.12
N VAL A 11 3.17 17.34 -3.02
CA VAL A 11 1.95 16.55 -2.76
C VAL A 11 2.28 15.06 -2.67
N ASN A 12 3.16 14.54 -3.54
CA ASN A 12 3.61 13.15 -3.47
C ASN A 12 4.33 12.84 -2.15
N ALA A 13 5.17 13.75 -1.65
CA ALA A 13 5.83 13.60 -0.37
C ALA A 13 4.81 13.57 0.79
N ILE A 14 3.78 14.42 0.74
CA ILE A 14 2.69 14.42 1.74
C ILE A 14 1.97 13.07 1.74
N GLU A 15 1.54 12.56 0.59
CA GLU A 15 0.84 11.27 0.50
C GLU A 15 1.72 10.08 0.90
N ARG A 16 3.01 10.10 0.51
CA ARG A 16 3.99 9.08 0.95
C ARG A 16 4.19 9.11 2.46
N ASN A 17 4.27 10.29 3.06
CA ASN A 17 4.47 10.44 4.50
C ASN A 17 3.24 9.98 5.29
N LYS A 18 2.02 10.25 4.80
CA LYS A 18 0.78 9.67 5.35
C LYS A 18 0.84 8.15 5.35
N GLY A 19 1.34 7.54 4.27
CA GLY A 19 1.50 6.09 4.17
C GLY A 19 2.61 5.51 5.06
N SER A 20 3.69 6.26 5.28
CA SER A 20 4.84 5.83 6.10
C SER A 20 4.49 5.70 7.59
N GLY A 21 3.47 6.43 8.07
CA GLY A 21 2.93 6.28 9.43
C GLY A 21 2.14 4.98 9.67
N MET A 22 1.67 4.30 8.62
CA MET A 22 0.89 3.06 8.75
C MET A 22 1.75 1.83 9.11
N GLY A 23 3.08 1.94 9.01
CA GLY A 23 4.00 0.81 9.13
C GLY A 23 4.20 0.23 10.53
N ARG A 24 3.61 0.80 11.59
CA ARG A 24 3.88 0.36 12.98
C ARG A 24 2.69 -0.18 13.79
N PRO A 25 1.43 0.28 13.64
CA PRO A 25 0.32 -0.28 14.46
C PRO A 25 -0.49 -1.41 13.79
N HIS A 26 -0.32 -1.64 12.48
CA HIS A 26 -1.34 -2.33 11.68
C HIS A 26 -0.90 -3.70 11.12
N ILE A 27 0.39 -3.86 10.78
CA ILE A 27 0.95 -5.17 10.42
C ILE A 27 1.59 -5.81 11.66
N LYS A 28 1.11 -6.99 12.04
CA LYS A 28 1.51 -7.72 13.27
C LYS A 28 2.74 -8.62 13.08
N VAL A 29 3.20 -8.80 11.83
CA VAL A 29 4.33 -9.67 11.50
C VAL A 29 5.60 -8.86 11.23
N PRO A 30 6.80 -9.40 11.51
CA PRO A 30 8.06 -8.74 11.15
C PRO A 30 8.16 -8.56 9.64
N LEU A 31 8.53 -7.36 9.21
CA LEU A 31 8.72 -7.01 7.81
C LEU A 31 10.10 -6.41 7.60
N THR A 32 10.73 -6.75 6.48
CA THR A 32 11.93 -6.05 6.01
C THR A 32 11.57 -4.65 5.47
N GLU A 33 12.54 -3.73 5.40
CA GLU A 33 12.29 -2.39 4.85
C GLU A 33 11.66 -2.40 3.43
N PRO A 34 12.12 -3.24 2.49
CA PRO A 34 11.46 -3.37 1.19
C PRO A 34 9.99 -3.82 1.28
N GLN A 35 9.65 -4.67 2.23
CA GLN A 35 8.27 -5.14 2.40
C GLN A 35 7.38 -4.05 2.98
N LYS A 36 7.89 -3.25 3.92
CA LYS A 36 7.20 -2.06 4.42
C LYS A 36 6.94 -1.07 3.29
N ALA A 37 7.95 -0.80 2.46
CA ALA A 37 7.82 0.06 1.29
C ALA A 37 6.78 -0.48 0.29
N GLY A 38 6.78 -1.78 -0.01
CA GLY A 38 5.79 -2.40 -0.89
C GLY A 38 4.36 -2.29 -0.36
N ILE A 39 4.15 -2.55 0.94
CA ILE A 39 2.85 -2.40 1.59
C ILE A 39 2.41 -0.93 1.60
N ALA A 40 3.31 0.01 1.89
CA ALA A 40 3.00 1.45 1.86
C ALA A 40 2.65 1.93 0.44
N SER A 41 3.31 1.41 -0.59
CA SER A 41 2.98 1.72 -1.98
C SER A 41 1.60 1.18 -2.37
N PHE A 42 1.22 -0.01 -1.89
CA PHE A 42 -0.05 -0.63 -2.24
C PHE A 42 -1.21 -0.08 -1.42
N CYS A 43 -1.12 -0.14 -0.09
CA CYS A 43 -2.25 0.10 0.81
C CYS A 43 -2.61 1.58 0.94
N PRO A 44 -1.77 2.48 1.50
CA PRO A 44 -2.12 3.88 1.59
C PRO A 44 -2.14 4.59 0.22
N TYR A 45 -1.16 4.31 -0.65
CA TYR A 45 -0.98 5.11 -1.87
C TYR A 45 -1.84 4.64 -3.06
N ASN A 46 -1.91 3.34 -3.33
CA ASN A 46 -2.63 2.84 -4.52
C ASN A 46 -4.13 2.60 -4.28
N ILE A 47 -4.51 1.78 -3.29
CA ILE A 47 -5.92 1.40 -3.07
C ILE A 47 -6.61 2.20 -1.94
N GLY A 48 -5.83 2.87 -1.10
CA GLY A 48 -6.28 3.59 0.08
C GLY A 48 -6.56 2.67 1.30
N PRO A 49 -6.50 3.21 2.53
CA PRO A 49 -6.68 2.43 3.76
C PRO A 49 -8.05 1.76 3.86
N GLY A 50 -9.12 2.42 3.38
CA GLY A 50 -10.48 1.88 3.41
C GLY A 50 -10.66 0.61 2.58
N LYS A 51 -9.88 0.43 1.50
CA LYS A 51 -9.87 -0.82 0.72
C LYS A 51 -8.82 -1.81 1.24
N CYS A 52 -7.69 -1.31 1.75
CA CYS A 52 -6.62 -2.15 2.25
C CYS A 52 -7.01 -2.96 3.49
N PHE A 53 -7.54 -2.32 4.54
CA PHE A 53 -7.81 -3.00 5.81
C PHE A 53 -8.78 -4.20 5.72
N PRO A 54 -9.89 -4.14 4.97
CA PRO A 54 -10.74 -5.31 4.79
C PRO A 54 -10.20 -6.34 3.77
N SER A 55 -9.16 -6.00 3.00
CA SER A 55 -8.66 -6.84 1.90
C SER A 55 -8.13 -8.20 2.37
N THR A 56 -8.28 -9.21 1.50
CA THR A 56 -7.70 -10.54 1.71
C THR A 56 -6.17 -10.48 1.84
N PHE A 57 -5.52 -9.60 1.06
CA PHE A 57 -4.08 -9.34 1.18
C PHE A 57 -3.68 -8.97 2.60
N TYR A 58 -4.33 -7.95 3.18
CA TYR A 58 -4.01 -7.43 4.50
C TYR A 58 -4.25 -8.45 5.61
N LYS A 59 -5.35 -9.21 5.51
CA LYS A 59 -5.67 -10.31 6.45
C LYS A 59 -4.62 -11.42 6.40
N ARG A 60 -4.24 -11.88 5.19
CA ARG A 60 -3.24 -12.95 5.00
C ARG A 60 -1.85 -12.50 5.44
N MET A 61 -1.45 -11.26 5.15
CA MET A 61 -0.19 -10.69 5.65
C MET A 61 -0.13 -10.73 7.18
N ASN A 62 -1.21 -10.33 7.86
CA ASN A 62 -1.29 -10.33 9.32
C ASN A 62 -1.35 -11.73 9.95
N ALA A 63 -1.80 -12.74 9.20
CA ALA A 63 -1.77 -14.14 9.62
C ALA A 63 -0.40 -14.81 9.38
N GLY A 64 0.58 -14.10 8.81
CA GLY A 64 1.88 -14.69 8.42
C GLY A 64 1.84 -15.47 7.11
N ASP A 65 0.69 -15.55 6.44
CA ASP A 65 0.53 -16.21 5.14
C ASP A 65 1.06 -15.32 4.01
N ARG A 66 2.39 -15.33 3.86
CA ARG A 66 3.10 -14.54 2.84
C ARG A 66 2.76 -15.02 1.42
N LYS A 67 2.63 -16.34 1.21
CA LYS A 67 2.33 -16.90 -0.12
C LYS A 67 0.93 -16.50 -0.57
N GLY A 68 -0.06 -16.66 0.29
CA GLY A 68 -1.43 -16.27 -0.01
C GLY A 68 -1.61 -14.75 -0.08
N ALA A 69 -0.82 -13.95 0.63
CA ALA A 69 -0.79 -12.51 0.42
C ALA A 69 -0.24 -12.14 -0.98
N CYS A 70 0.85 -12.77 -1.42
CA CYS A 70 1.40 -12.58 -2.77
C CYS A 70 0.43 -13.02 -3.88
N GLU A 71 -0.43 -14.01 -3.62
CA GLU A 71 -1.53 -14.37 -4.51
C GLU A 71 -2.61 -13.28 -4.53
N ALA A 72 -3.08 -12.87 -3.35
CA ALA A 72 -4.19 -11.93 -3.20
C ALA A 72 -3.90 -10.55 -3.79
N ILE A 73 -2.64 -10.09 -3.80
CA ILE A 73 -2.27 -8.81 -4.39
C ILE A 73 -2.53 -8.78 -5.91
N ARG A 74 -2.46 -9.94 -6.59
CA ARG A 74 -2.71 -10.05 -8.04
C ARG A 74 -4.16 -9.80 -8.42
N TRP A 75 -5.10 -9.99 -7.49
CA TRP A 75 -6.53 -9.72 -7.71
C TRP A 75 -6.83 -8.23 -7.84
N TRP A 76 -5.90 -7.37 -7.42
CA TRP A 76 -5.98 -5.92 -7.57
C TRP A 76 -5.43 -5.42 -8.91
N ILE A 77 -5.03 -6.32 -9.81
CA ILE A 77 -4.71 -5.99 -11.19
C ILE A 77 -6.03 -5.85 -11.97
N LYS A 78 -6.68 -4.70 -11.81
CA LYS A 78 -7.81 -4.31 -12.66
C LYS A 78 -7.21 -3.59 -13.87
N ARG A 79 -7.14 -4.26 -15.02
CA ARG A 79 -6.95 -3.56 -16.29
C ARG A 79 -8.06 -2.51 -16.38
N ARG A 80 -7.72 -1.21 -16.36
CA ARG A 80 -8.60 -0.26 -17.05
C ARG A 80 -8.64 -0.77 -18.50
N GLY A 81 -9.84 -0.93 -19.04
CA GLY A 81 -10.06 -1.46 -20.40
C GLY A 81 -9.26 -0.70 -21.46
N PRO A 82 -9.32 -1.14 -22.73
CA PRO A 82 -8.52 -0.58 -23.82
C PRO A 82 -8.56 0.96 -23.87
#